data_AF-A0A970VG95-F1
#
_entry.id   AF-A0A970VG95-F1
#
_cell.length_a   1.000
_cell.length_b   1.000
_cell.length_c   1.000
_cell.angle_alpha   90.00
_cell.angle_beta   90.00
_cell.angle_gamma   90.00
#
_symmetry.space_group_name_H-M   'P 1'
#
loop_
_entity.id
_entity.type
_entity.pdbx_description
1 polymer ?
#
loop_
_entity_poly.entity_id
_entity_poly.type
_entity_poly.pdbx_seq_one_letter_code
_entity_poly.pdbx_strand_id
1 'polypeptide(L)'
;MGNRIVLLLVIVVSLLFFLAGCLPGDGTNTQDKPAGFLWGIWHGWLAPVSLIAHFFDKEIRIYEVNNSGWLYDFGFYISIIAGFGGLSLSRKKKDK
;
A
#
# COMPACT_ATOMS: atom_id res chain seq x y z
N MET A 1 30.85 7.72 8.16
CA MET A 1 30.75 6.40 7.48
C MET A 1 29.34 5.81 7.56
N GLY A 2 28.67 5.85 8.73
CA GLY A 2 27.29 5.35 8.90
C GLY A 2 26.24 5.96 7.96
N ASN A 3 26.22 7.29 7.77
CA ASN A 3 25.19 7.93 6.94
C ASN A 3 25.19 7.47 5.48
N ARG A 4 26.36 7.16 4.89
CA ARG A 4 26.42 6.66 3.50
C ARG A 4 25.88 5.23 3.37
N ILE A 5 26.12 4.39 4.39
CA ILE A 5 25.60 3.02 4.44
C ILE A 5 24.08 3.04 4.64
N VAL A 6 23.56 3.91 5.53
CA VAL A 6 22.12 4.10 5.72
C VAL A 6 21.46 4.59 4.42
N LEU A 7 22.07 5.55 3.71
CA LEU A 7 21.55 6.06 2.46
C LEU A 7 21.54 5.00 1.35
N LEU A 8 22.59 4.18 1.27
CA LEU A 8 22.64 3.03 0.36
C LEU A 8 21.57 1.98 0.71
N LEU A 9 21.36 1.67 1.99
CA LEU A 9 20.30 0.76 2.43
C LEU A 9 18.91 1.27 2.05
N VAL A 10 18.63 2.57 2.24
CA VAL A 10 17.35 3.18 1.86
C VAL A 10 17.14 3.08 0.35
N ILE A 11 18.18 3.34 -0.46
CA ILE A 11 18.10 3.22 -1.93
C ILE A 11 17.83 1.77 -2.35
N VAL A 12 18.56 0.81 -1.77
CA VAL A 12 18.38 -0.62 -2.10
C VAL A 12 16.99 -1.13 -1.70
N VAL A 13 16.50 -0.77 -0.51
CA VAL A 13 15.15 -1.12 -0.07
C VAL A 13 14.10 -0.48 -0.98
N SER A 14 14.27 0.80 -1.32
CA SER A 14 13.37 1.48 -2.25
C SER A 14 13.35 0.81 -3.62
N LEU A 15 14.51 0.44 -4.16
CA LEU A 15 14.63 -0.25 -5.45
C LEU A 15 13.95 -1.63 -5.40
N LEU A 16 14.16 -2.41 -4.35
CA LEU A 16 13.49 -3.70 -4.15
C LEU A 16 11.97 -3.55 -4.07
N PHE A 17 11.47 -2.50 -3.42
CA PHE A 17 10.04 -2.18 -3.40
C PHE A 17 9.50 -1.85 -4.81
N PHE A 18 10.26 -1.12 -5.63
CA PHE A 18 9.87 -0.85 -7.01
C PHE A 18 9.88 -2.10 -7.89
N LEU A 19 10.75 -3.07 -7.62
CA LEU A 19 10.78 -4.34 -8.36
C LEU A 19 9.72 -5.35 -7.89
N ALA A 20 9.19 -5.21 -6.67
CA ALA A 20 8.25 -6.16 -6.07
C ALA A 20 6.81 -5.61 -5.92
N GLY A 21 6.52 -4.41 -6.40
CA GLY A 21 5.21 -3.78 -6.28
C GLY A 21 4.17 -4.47 -7.18
N CYS A 22 3.48 -5.47 -6.64
CA CYS A 22 2.23 -5.96 -7.22
C CYS A 22 1.17 -4.86 -7.08
N LEU A 23 0.62 -4.43 -8.22
CA LEU A 23 -0.33 -3.33 -8.32
C LEU A 23 -1.74 -3.88 -8.56
N PRO A 24 -2.78 -3.20 -8.06
CA PRO A 24 -4.14 -3.64 -8.32
C PRO A 24 -4.43 -3.62 -9.82
N GLY A 25 -4.96 -4.71 -10.37
CA GLY A 25 -5.24 -4.85 -11.80
C GLY A 25 -4.09 -5.42 -12.65
N ASP A 26 -2.97 -5.83 -12.05
CA ASP A 26 -1.87 -6.49 -12.77
C ASP A 26 -2.14 -7.98 -13.10
N GLY A 27 -3.31 -8.50 -12.73
CA GLY A 27 -3.73 -9.88 -12.97
C GLY A 27 -3.23 -10.89 -11.92
N THR A 28 -2.52 -10.45 -10.88
CA THR A 28 -2.03 -11.33 -9.80
C THR A 28 -3.17 -11.88 -8.95
N ASN A 29 -4.20 -11.07 -8.71
CA ASN A 29 -5.40 -11.49 -8.00
C ASN A 29 -6.48 -11.90 -9.00
N THR A 30 -6.86 -13.17 -8.99
CA THR A 30 -7.88 -13.73 -9.89
C THR A 30 -9.16 -14.06 -9.12
N GLN A 31 -10.25 -14.37 -9.83
CA GLN A 31 -11.52 -14.75 -9.19
C GLN A 31 -11.39 -15.96 -8.24
N ASP A 32 -10.48 -16.90 -8.54
CA ASP A 32 -10.21 -18.07 -7.72
C ASP A 32 -9.30 -17.77 -6.50
N LYS A 33 -8.56 -16.66 -6.55
CA LYS A 33 -7.65 -16.18 -5.49
C LYS A 33 -7.80 -14.68 -5.30
N PRO A 34 -8.92 -14.24 -4.69
CA PRO A 34 -9.20 -12.83 -4.54
C PRO A 34 -8.27 -12.16 -3.53
N ALA A 35 -8.04 -10.86 -3.72
CA ALA A 35 -7.30 -10.02 -2.80
C ALA A 35 -8.02 -9.92 -1.45
N GLY A 36 -7.38 -10.42 -0.39
CA GLY A 36 -7.89 -10.40 0.98
C GLY A 36 -7.56 -9.13 1.77
N PHE A 37 -7.74 -9.17 3.09
CA PHE A 37 -7.47 -8.05 4.01
C PHE A 37 -6.06 -7.43 3.87
N LEU A 38 -5.02 -8.25 3.85
CA LEU A 38 -3.63 -7.77 3.77
C LEU A 38 -3.33 -7.09 2.42
N TRP A 39 -3.94 -7.58 1.35
CA TRP A 39 -3.89 -6.92 0.04
C TRP A 39 -4.60 -5.57 0.07
N GLY A 40 -5.72 -5.47 0.79
CA GLY A 40 -6.39 -4.18 1.02
C GLY A 40 -5.44 -3.15 1.62
N ILE A 41 -4.71 -3.51 2.69
CA ILE A 41 -3.71 -2.63 3.33
C ILE A 41 -2.61 -2.24 2.33
N TRP A 42 -2.07 -3.22 1.61
CA TRP A 42 -0.99 -3.00 0.65
C TRP A 42 -1.43 -2.06 -0.50
N HIS A 43 -2.58 -2.34 -1.11
CA HIS A 43 -3.14 -1.53 -2.20
C HIS A 43 -3.51 -0.14 -1.74
N GLY A 44 -4.01 0.03 -0.51
CA GLY A 44 -4.33 1.37 0.01
C GLY A 44 -3.09 2.22 0.30
N TRP A 45 -1.97 1.62 0.75
CA TRP A 45 -0.68 2.33 0.79
C TRP A 45 -0.18 2.71 -0.60
N LEU A 46 -0.36 1.84 -1.60
CA LEU A 46 0.02 2.12 -2.98
C LEU A 46 -0.99 3.00 -3.73
N ALA A 47 -2.14 3.37 -3.14
CA ALA A 47 -3.21 4.10 -3.82
C ALA A 47 -2.76 5.40 -4.53
N PRO A 48 -1.86 6.24 -3.97
CA PRO A 48 -1.35 7.41 -4.68
C PRO A 48 -0.48 7.04 -5.90
N VAL A 49 0.31 5.96 -5.77
CA VAL A 49 1.18 5.46 -6.84
C VAL A 49 0.35 4.82 -7.94
N SER A 50 -0.65 4.00 -7.59
CA SER A 50 -1.56 3.37 -8.56
C SER A 50 -2.44 4.40 -9.26
N LEU A 51 -2.81 5.50 -8.61
CA LEU A 51 -3.49 6.62 -9.27
C LEU A 51 -2.62 7.27 -10.35
N ILE A 52 -1.32 7.47 -10.09
CA ILE A 52 -0.38 8.01 -11.08
C ILE A 52 -0.17 6.99 -12.20
N ALA A 53 0.00 5.71 -11.85
CA ALA A 53 0.19 4.64 -12.83
C ALA A 53 -1.05 4.43 -13.73
N HIS A 54 -2.26 4.58 -13.18
CA HIS A 54 -3.53 4.51 -13.92
C HIS A 54 -3.61 5.51 -15.08
N PHE A 55 -2.87 6.62 -14.99
CA PHE A 55 -2.79 7.60 -16.08
C PHE A 55 -2.04 7.05 -17.31
N PHE A 56 -1.06 6.18 -17.10
CA PHE A 56 -0.25 5.58 -18.16
C PHE A 56 -0.81 4.24 -18.64
N ASP A 57 -1.42 3.48 -17.74
CA ASP A 57 -2.00 2.17 -18.02
C ASP A 57 -3.42 2.07 -17.46
N LYS A 58 -4.39 1.79 -18.35
CA LYS A 58 -5.80 1.72 -17.99
C LYS A 58 -6.19 0.44 -17.26
N GLU A 59 -5.35 -0.61 -17.34
CA GLU A 59 -5.58 -1.87 -16.66
C GLU A 59 -5.28 -1.76 -15.15
N ILE A 60 -4.29 -0.93 -14.79
CA ILE A 60 -3.96 -0.66 -13.40
C ILE A 60 -5.12 0.09 -12.76
N ARG A 61 -5.59 -0.36 -11.60
CA ARG A 61 -6.62 0.33 -10.83
C ARG A 61 -6.09 0.72 -9.47
N ILE A 62 -6.79 1.64 -8.84
CA ILE A 62 -6.54 1.98 -7.43
C ILE A 62 -7.06 0.86 -6.52
N TYR A 63 -8.12 0.20 -6.96
CA TYR A 63 -8.83 -0.85 -6.24
C TYR A 63 -8.77 -2.15 -7.02
N GLU A 64 -8.44 -3.25 -6.35
CA GLU A 64 -8.49 -4.57 -6.98
C GLU A 64 -9.95 -4.94 -7.27
N VAL A 65 -10.21 -5.40 -8.49
CA VAL A 65 -11.55 -5.81 -8.92
C VAL A 65 -11.87 -7.19 -8.35
N ASN A 66 -10.87 -8.07 -8.32
CA ASN A 66 -11.00 -9.43 -7.78
C ASN A 66 -10.63 -9.43 -6.29
N ASN A 67 -11.49 -8.88 -5.45
CA ASN A 67 -11.26 -8.75 -4.00
C ASN A 67 -12.22 -9.62 -3.16
N SER A 68 -11.88 -9.83 -1.89
CA SER A 68 -12.68 -10.62 -0.95
C SER A 68 -13.84 -9.83 -0.31
N GLY A 69 -14.20 -8.67 -0.86
CA GLY A 69 -15.23 -7.76 -0.35
C GLY A 69 -14.83 -7.08 0.97
N TRP A 70 -15.71 -7.15 1.97
CA TRP A 70 -15.63 -6.33 3.19
C TRP A 70 -14.26 -6.29 3.88
N LEU A 71 -13.59 -7.45 4.00
CA LEU A 71 -12.27 -7.51 4.64
C LEU A 71 -11.20 -6.76 3.84
N TYR A 72 -11.22 -6.87 2.51
CA TYR A 72 -10.33 -6.09 1.65
C TYR A 72 -10.61 -4.60 1.81
N ASP A 73 -11.89 -4.20 1.75
CA ASP A 73 -12.31 -2.81 1.84
C ASP A 73 -11.91 -2.18 3.17
N PHE A 74 -12.06 -2.93 4.26
CA PHE A 74 -11.65 -2.52 5.59
C PHE A 74 -10.13 -2.30 5.68
N GLY A 75 -9.32 -3.21 5.14
CA GLY A 75 -7.87 -3.07 5.09
C GLY A 75 -7.43 -1.87 4.23
N PHE A 76 -8.07 -1.67 3.08
CA PHE A 76 -7.82 -0.53 2.20
C PHE A 76 -8.17 0.79 2.87
N TYR A 77 -9.31 0.86 3.55
CA TYR A 77 -9.71 2.09 4.23
C TYR A 77 -8.78 2.42 5.42
N ILE A 78 -8.38 1.40 6.20
CA ILE A 78 -7.44 1.59 7.32
C ILE A 78 -6.09 2.13 6.84
N SER A 79 -5.55 1.60 5.75
CA SER A 79 -4.26 2.04 5.22
C SER A 79 -4.30 3.50 4.75
N ILE A 80 -5.42 3.97 4.20
CA ILE A 80 -5.60 5.40 3.87
C ILE A 80 -5.61 6.26 5.13
N ILE A 81 -6.42 5.92 6.15
CA ILE A 81 -6.54 6.75 7.36
C ILE A 81 -5.29 6.69 8.25
N ALA A 82 -4.54 5.58 8.22
CA ALA A 82 -3.29 5.43 8.96
C ALA A 82 -2.09 6.05 8.22
N GLY A 83 -2.20 6.30 6.92
CA GLY A 83 -1.12 6.74 6.05
C GLY A 83 0.10 5.81 6.11
N PHE A 84 1.29 6.34 5.80
CA PHE A 84 2.57 5.60 5.84
C PHE A 84 3.21 5.52 7.25
N GLY A 85 2.54 6.02 8.29
CA GLY A 85 3.16 6.29 9.60
C GLY A 85 2.50 5.65 10.82
N GLY A 86 1.36 4.96 10.65
CA GLY A 86 0.64 4.26 11.72
C GLY A 86 -0.50 5.07 12.35
N LEU A 87 -1.40 4.38 13.04
CA LEU A 87 -2.54 4.99 13.73
C LEU A 87 -2.04 5.70 15.01
N SER A 88 -2.15 7.02 15.07
CA SER A 88 -1.89 7.80 16.29
C SER A 88 -3.00 7.59 17.31
N LEU A 89 -3.00 6.43 17.97
CA LEU A 89 -3.99 6.04 18.98
C LEU A 89 -3.74 6.68 20.36
N SER A 90 -2.66 7.44 20.53
CA SER A 90 -2.30 8.04 21.82
C SER A 90 -2.50 9.55 21.81
N ARG A 91 -3.52 10.02 22.54
CA ARG A 91 -3.69 11.44 22.84
C ARG A 91 -2.99 11.74 24.17
N LYS A 92 -1.86 12.48 24.14
CA LYS A 92 -1.26 12.98 25.38
C LYS A 92 -2.28 13.84 26.11
N LYS A 93 -2.65 13.44 27.32
CA LYS A 93 -3.44 14.28 28.22
C LYS A 93 -2.53 15.43 28.65
N LYS A 94 -2.95 16.66 28.37
CA LYS A 94 -2.26 17.85 28.89
C LYS A 94 -2.58 17.92 30.38
N ASP A 95 -1.63 17.55 31.22
CA ASP A 95 -1.74 17.82 32.66
C ASP A 95 -1.69 19.34 32.85
N LYS A 96 -2.60 19.84 33.69
CA LYS A 96 -2.76 21.26 34.02
C LYS A 96 -1.72 21.69 35.04
#